data_AF-A0A0N1LFM9-F1
#
_entry.id   AF-A0A0N1LFM9-F1
#
_cell.length_a   1.000
_cell.length_b   1.000
_cell.length_c   1.000
_cell.angle_alpha   90.00
_cell.angle_beta   90.00
_cell.angle_gamma   90.00
#
_symmetry.space_group_name_H-M   'P 1'
#
loop_
_entity.id
_entity.type
_entity.pdbx_description
1 polymer ?
#
loop_
_entity_poly.entity_id
_entity_poly.type
_entity_poly.pdbx_seq_one_letter_code
_entity_poly.pdbx_strand_id
1 'polypeptide(L)'
;MSFLHWDEETTRLKKYSASTTSGPRGRTVIRIEIETSDTYDLAQLLKTLSEIDQKQRQPKSRPAAAAKKRDDLLALPAPQLQLTDGRNPFDA
;
A
#
# COMPACT_ATOMS: atom_id res chain seq x y z
N MET A 1 -5.48 5.95 -15.87
CA MET A 1 -4.34 6.63 -15.21
C MET A 1 -4.64 8.12 -15.21
N SER A 2 -4.21 8.88 -14.20
CA SER A 2 -4.43 10.33 -14.12
C SER A 2 -3.09 11.06 -14.28
N PHE A 3 -3.05 12.13 -15.06
CA PHE A 3 -1.89 12.98 -15.33
C PHE A 3 -2.27 14.44 -15.12
N LEU A 4 -1.32 15.30 -14.76
CA LEU A 4 -1.54 16.75 -14.75
C LEU A 4 -1.33 17.28 -16.17
N HIS A 5 -2.24 18.14 -16.63
CA HIS A 5 -2.02 18.92 -17.86
C HIS A 5 -0.83 19.86 -17.66
N TRP A 6 0.06 19.96 -18.64
CA TRP A 6 1.24 20.80 -18.55
C TRP A 6 1.57 21.41 -19.91
N ASP A 7 1.63 22.73 -19.97
CA ASP A 7 2.09 23.50 -21.13
C ASP A 7 3.36 24.27 -20.73
N GLU A 8 4.45 24.03 -21.46
CA GLU A 8 5.77 24.62 -21.17
C GLU A 8 5.83 26.13 -21.41
N GLU A 9 4.93 26.67 -22.24
CA GLU A 9 4.89 28.10 -22.54
C GLU A 9 4.26 28.91 -21.41
N THR A 10 3.25 28.34 -20.74
CA THR A 10 2.41 29.03 -19.76
C THR A 10 2.61 28.55 -18.33
N THR A 11 3.17 27.35 -18.13
CA THR A 11 3.27 26.68 -16.82
C THR A 11 4.72 26.40 -16.43
N ARG A 12 5.08 26.76 -15.20
CA ARG A 12 6.42 26.61 -14.66
C ARG A 12 6.43 25.99 -13.27
N LEU A 13 7.40 25.10 -13.03
CA LEU A 13 7.66 24.54 -11.71
C LEU A 13 8.54 25.50 -10.91
N LYS A 14 7.98 26.15 -9.88
CA LYS A 14 8.73 27.09 -9.04
C LYS A 14 9.54 26.41 -7.96
N LYS A 15 8.92 25.48 -7.26
CA LYS A 15 9.51 24.83 -6.09
C LYS A 15 8.95 23.44 -5.93
N TYR A 16 9.80 22.52 -5.50
CA TYR A 16 9.38 21.19 -5.11
C TYR A 16 10.15 20.73 -3.88
N SER A 17 9.50 19.96 -3.02
CA SER A 17 10.15 19.29 -1.91
C SER A 17 9.46 17.95 -1.63
N ALA A 18 10.21 17.03 -1.06
CA ALA A 18 9.70 15.75 -0.62
C ALA A 18 10.11 15.52 0.84
N SER A 19 9.17 15.03 1.64
CA SER A 19 9.44 14.57 3.01
C SER A 19 9.01 13.12 3.12
N THR A 20 9.93 12.24 3.49
CA THR A 20 9.67 10.82 3.70
C THR A 20 9.77 10.51 5.18
N THR A 21 8.70 9.94 5.74
CA THR A 21 8.74 9.37 7.09
C THR A 21 9.13 7.90 6.98
N SER A 22 10.15 7.47 7.72
CA SER A 22 10.58 6.07 7.77
C SER A 22 9.72 5.23 8.73
N GLY A 23 9.69 3.91 8.51
CA GLY A 23 9.00 2.94 9.37
C GLY A 23 7.78 2.25 8.73
N PRO A 24 7.09 1.37 9.46
CA PRO A 24 6.06 0.46 8.90
C PRO A 24 4.83 1.15 8.29
N ARG A 25 4.58 2.42 8.63
CA ARG A 25 3.51 3.25 8.07
C ARG A 25 4.07 4.55 7.48
N GLY A 26 5.34 4.53 7.12
CA GLY A 26 6.02 5.64 6.49
C GLY A 26 5.28 6.11 5.25
N ARG A 27 5.09 7.42 5.11
CA ARG A 27 4.53 8.04 3.91
C ARG A 27 5.54 9.03 3.35
N THR A 28 5.59 9.11 2.04
CA THR A 28 6.27 10.20 1.33
C THR A 28 5.24 11.23 0.94
N VAL A 29 5.48 12.47 1.33
CA VAL A 29 4.66 13.63 0.96
C VAL A 29 5.49 14.47 0.01
N ILE A 30 4.94 14.74 -1.17
CA ILE A 30 5.52 15.63 -2.17
C ILE A 30 4.73 16.93 -2.15
N ARG A 31 5.42 18.06 -2.06
CA ARG A 31 4.85 19.40 -2.20
C ARG A 31 5.42 20.04 -3.45
N ILE A 32 4.53 20.53 -4.31
CA ILE A 32 4.87 21.22 -5.55
C ILE A 32 4.24 22.61 -5.54
N GLU A 33 4.98 23.58 -6.03
CA GLU A 33 4.51 24.94 -6.29
C GLU A 33 4.62 25.15 -7.80
N ILE A 34 3.46 25.35 -8.43
CA ILE A 34 3.32 25.55 -9.87
C ILE A 34 2.84 26.98 -10.08
N GLU A 35 3.50 27.70 -10.98
CA GLU A 35 3.06 28.99 -11.48
C GLU A 35 2.51 28.82 -12.89
N THR A 36 1.36 29.44 -13.16
CA THR A 36 0.75 29.47 -14.49
C THR A 36 0.33 30.90 -14.80
N SER A 37 0.66 31.38 -16.00
CA SER A 37 0.30 32.72 -16.46
C SER A 37 -1.04 32.76 -17.21
N ASP A 38 -1.49 31.62 -17.73
CA ASP A 38 -2.73 31.48 -18.48
C ASP A 38 -3.91 30.98 -17.63
N THR A 39 -5.09 31.53 -17.86
CA THR A 39 -6.30 31.20 -17.09
C THR A 39 -6.92 29.86 -17.51
N TYR A 40 -6.80 29.49 -18.78
CA TYR A 40 -7.32 28.23 -19.28
C TYR A 40 -6.51 27.05 -18.70
N ASP A 41 -5.19 27.15 -18.67
CA ASP A 41 -4.31 26.14 -18.08
C ASP A 41 -4.52 25.98 -16.58
N LEU A 42 -4.71 27.09 -15.87
CA LEU A 42 -5.09 27.07 -14.45
C LEU A 42 -6.38 26.27 -14.23
N ALA A 43 -7.41 26.51 -15.04
CA ALA A 43 -8.69 25.81 -14.92
C ALA A 43 -8.54 24.30 -15.17
N GLN A 44 -7.75 23.90 -16.18
CA GLN A 44 -7.49 22.49 -16.48
C GLN A 44 -6.71 21.80 -15.34
N LEU A 45 -5.70 22.45 -14.78
CA LEU A 45 -4.93 21.95 -13.65
C LEU A 45 -5.83 21.71 -12.42
N LEU A 46 -6.63 22.71 -12.04
CA LEU A 46 -7.53 22.62 -10.90
C LEU A 46 -8.61 21.54 -11.09
N LYS A 47 -9.18 21.46 -12.29
CA LYS A 47 -10.13 20.40 -12.64
C LYS A 47 -9.50 19.03 -12.48
N THR A 48 -8.30 18.84 -13.00
CA THR A 48 -7.59 17.54 -12.92
C THR A 48 -7.28 17.15 -11.47
N LEU A 49 -6.86 18.10 -10.63
CA LEU A 49 -6.66 17.86 -9.20
C LEU A 49 -7.95 17.44 -8.49
N SER A 50 -9.08 18.10 -8.81
CA SER A 50 -10.39 17.74 -8.26
C SER A 50 -10.79 16.31 -8.65
N GLU A 51 -10.62 15.94 -9.92
CA GLU A 51 -10.92 14.58 -10.39
C GLU A 51 -10.06 13.51 -9.70
N ILE A 52 -8.78 13.80 -9.45
CA ILE A 52 -7.88 12.89 -8.73
C ILE A 52 -8.36 12.71 -7.29
N ASP A 53 -8.68 13.79 -6.58
CA ASP A 53 -9.18 13.72 -5.19
C ASP A 53 -10.48 12.90 -5.12
N GLN A 54 -11.43 13.16 -6.01
CA GLN A 54 -12.68 12.39 -6.09
C GLN A 54 -12.43 10.90 -6.35
N LYS A 55 -11.57 10.55 -7.30
CA LYS A 55 -11.21 9.15 -7.60
C LYS A 55 -10.52 8.46 -6.44
N GLN A 56 -9.72 9.17 -5.64
CA GLN A 56 -9.03 8.62 -4.47
C GLN A 56 -9.96 8.43 -3.27
N ARG A 57 -10.95 9.30 -3.10
CA ARG A 57 -11.98 9.19 -2.05
C ARG A 57 -12.94 8.03 -2.28
N GLN A 58 -13.16 7.63 -3.53
CA GLN A 58 -14.02 6.49 -3.82
C GLN A 58 -13.34 5.20 -3.30
N PRO A 59 -14.02 4.42 -2.44
CA PRO A 59 -13.48 3.16 -1.96
C PRO A 59 -13.33 2.22 -3.15
N LYS A 60 -12.08 1.83 -3.47
CA LYS A 60 -11.84 0.79 -4.47
C LYS A 60 -12.55 -0.48 -3.98
N SER A 61 -13.55 -0.94 -4.72
CA SER A 61 -14.24 -2.19 -4.44
C SER A 61 -13.19 -3.31 -4.40
N ARG A 62 -12.94 -3.86 -3.21
CA ARG A 62 -12.03 -4.99 -3.06
C ARG A 62 -12.65 -6.16 -3.83
N PRO A 63 -11.94 -6.80 -4.78
CA PRO A 63 -12.47 -8.01 -5.40
C PRO A 63 -12.76 -9.01 -4.29
N ALA A 64 -13.97 -9.55 -4.28
CA ALA A 64 -14.38 -10.55 -3.30
C ALA A 64 -13.35 -11.68 -3.33
N ALA A 65 -12.68 -11.91 -2.20
CA ALA A 65 -11.73 -13.00 -2.09
C ALA A 65 -12.53 -14.29 -2.32
N ALA A 66 -12.29 -14.96 -3.45
CA ALA A 66 -12.81 -16.30 -3.65
C ALA A 66 -12.33 -17.16 -2.48
N ALA A 67 -13.29 -17.70 -1.71
CA ALA A 67 -12.99 -18.57 -0.60
C ALA A 67 -12.22 -19.77 -1.13
N LYS A 68 -10.91 -19.81 -0.89
CA LYS A 68 -10.09 -21.00 -1.16
C LYS A 68 -10.62 -22.10 -0.26
N LYS A 69 -11.22 -23.14 -0.86
CA LYS A 69 -11.50 -24.40 -0.18
C LYS A 69 -10.18 -24.87 0.42
N ARG A 70 -10.17 -25.15 1.72
CA ARG A 70 -9.03 -25.76 2.40
C ARG A 70 -8.95 -27.17 1.86
N ASP A 71 -7.95 -27.44 1.03
CA ASP A 71 -7.53 -28.82 0.82
C ASP A 71 -7.05 -29.33 2.19
N ASP A 72 -7.71 -30.38 2.63
CA ASP A 72 -7.46 -31.09 3.86
C ASP A 72 -5.99 -31.56 3.81
N LEU A 73 -5.12 -30.83 4.51
CA LEU A 73 -3.73 -31.23 4.63
C LEU A 73 -3.75 -32.54 5.40
N LEU A 74 -3.50 -33.63 4.67
CA LEU A 74 -3.27 -34.97 5.21
C LEU A 74 -2.24 -34.85 6.33
N ALA A 75 -2.74 -34.88 7.57
CA ALA A 75 -1.90 -34.77 8.74
C ALA A 75 -0.96 -35.97 8.77
N LEU A 76 0.34 -35.70 8.92
CA LEU A 76 1.29 -36.75 9.22
C LEU A 76 0.94 -37.35 10.60
N PRO A 77 1.00 -38.68 10.76
CA PRO A 77 0.72 -39.32 12.04
C PRO A 77 1.68 -38.79 13.12
N ALA A 78 1.14 -38.58 14.32
CA ALA A 78 1.90 -38.06 15.44
C ALA A 78 3.11 -38.98 15.77
N PRO A 79 4.29 -38.42 16.06
CA PRO A 79 5.47 -39.20 16.40
C PRO A 79 5.24 -39.99 17.69
N GLN A 80 5.68 -41.24 17.71
CA GLN A 80 5.50 -42.13 18.86
C GLN A 80 6.31 -41.64 20.06
N LEU A 81 5.64 -41.53 21.21
CA LEU A 81 6.25 -41.19 22.48
C LEU A 81 7.12 -42.38 22.95
N GLN A 82 8.43 -42.21 23.04
CA GLN A 82 9.30 -43.20 23.67
C GLN A 82 9.13 -43.12 25.19
N LEU A 83 8.47 -44.11 25.78
CA LEU A 83 8.44 -44.30 27.23
C LEU A 83 9.77 -44.91 27.66
N THR A 84 10.65 -44.09 28.25
CA THR A 84 11.80 -44.60 28.99
C THR A 84 11.31 -45.10 30.33
N ASP A 85 11.34 -46.43 30.53
CA ASP A 85 11.00 -47.10 31.79
C ASP A 85 11.99 -46.67 32.89
N GLY A 86 11.55 -45.74 33.73
CA GLY A 86 12.33 -45.16 34.83
C GLY A 86 12.36 -46.05 36.07
N ARG A 87 12.63 -47.34 35.93
CA ARG A 87 12.92 -48.21 37.09
C ARG A 87 14.37 -48.02 37.51
N ASN A 88 14.57 -47.23 38.55
CA ASN A 88 15.84 -46.98 39.21
C ASN A 88 16.40 -48.29 39.80
N PRO A 89 17.55 -48.82 39.32
CA PRO A 89 18.05 -50.12 39.76
C PRO A 89 18.77 -50.12 41.12
N PHE A 90 18.57 -49.10 41.96
CA PHE A 90 19.32 -48.90 43.21
C PHE A 90 18.46 -48.71 44.48
N ASP A 91 17.15 -48.96 44.43
CA ASP A 91 16.34 -49.10 45.65
C ASP A 91 16.30 -50.56 46.12
N ALA A 92 17.35 -51.00 46.81
CA ALA A 92 17.38 -52.11 47.77
C ALA A 92 18.68 -52.08 48.59
#